data_AF-A0A835WQK2-F1
#
_entry.id   AF-A0A835WQK2-F1
#
_cell.length_a   1.000
_cell.length_b   1.000
_cell.length_c   1.000
_cell.angle_alpha   90.00
_cell.angle_beta   90.00
_cell.angle_gamma   90.00
#
_symmetry.space_group_name_H-M   'P 1'
#
loop_
_entity.id
_entity.type
_entity.pdbx_description
1 polymer ?
#
loop_
_entity_poly.entity_id
_entity_poly.type
_entity_poly.pdbx_seq_one_letter_code
_entity_poly.pdbx_strand_id
1 'polypeptide(L)'
;MPKLSPEAQGTLTAVGVLTLAYVAVHWRYYYFVFPHVILAIVDPRNKTLLPKTQWGLVVRLLLAWLAYKAFLRLRALLKRWDDVRVQRRLEAAAAAGSAEAAATLAQRQQELAAAEDMEEQPNSGCSKKRKSCPAAASGGSNSGAKASKRRSGSGSGSGRNRPKRFPGMGRTLRAAWRPEVGWPAAVAAKQRSLAEAAAAQGEAARLQAAAAAREAEVERAARAEASAANSAARTVAGASKQATASSAAAAQAAASAAGAAAAGATKAAARGAAEDDVAAREERQRAWLARLQAQQDEAAAAKAAAEAAARAAAAQMAKAAASDALPAAEQQKQQQQQQQQLATSGVGRGAEGAAEAAAPSSSSPSGAAGAAATAAAAAAGGRGGGGVRASPSATNMTSLDEAREAEERQRVWLQQLSENPSLTPLQREAREAERKLKAEQDAAYEAALAEDRRRAEERAAAAAAAEEAAAAAAAAEAAAAEAAAAERRQLQELRGKLRAELPAEPSAGDEGAVLVRVRLPDGCSHTRRFAASAPVQQVRDWLQSLDTFPLWPPAAWSLVCSYPRQVLQHEGGLRVADVAAESRQVALFVQQDSSNTISAGAE
;
A
#
# COMPACT_ATOMS: atom_id res chain seq x y z
N MET A 1 4.57 -41.62 0.81
CA MET A 1 3.19 -41.15 0.58
C MET A 1 2.27 -42.38 0.59
N PRO A 2 1.42 -42.61 1.60
CA PRO A 2 0.55 -43.77 1.61
C PRO A 2 -0.54 -43.61 0.55
N LYS A 3 -0.77 -44.69 -0.22
CA LYS A 3 -1.77 -44.74 -1.29
C LYS A 3 -3.17 -44.73 -0.67
N LEU A 4 -3.93 -43.65 -0.89
CA LEU A 4 -5.33 -43.54 -0.49
C LEU A 4 -6.19 -44.56 -1.24
N SER A 5 -7.14 -45.17 -0.51
CA SER A 5 -8.14 -46.13 -1.01
C SER A 5 -8.93 -45.56 -2.21
N PRO A 6 -9.31 -46.40 -3.20
CA PRO A 6 -10.09 -45.97 -4.37
C PRO A 6 -11.45 -45.33 -4.02
N GLU A 7 -12.06 -45.69 -2.88
CA GLU A 7 -13.30 -45.04 -2.40
C GLU A 7 -13.07 -43.60 -1.90
N ALA A 8 -11.90 -43.32 -1.33
CA ALA A 8 -11.49 -41.97 -0.92
C ALA A 8 -11.16 -41.09 -2.14
N GLN A 9 -10.69 -41.69 -3.25
CA GLN A 9 -10.44 -40.96 -4.50
C GLN A 9 -11.74 -40.51 -5.16
N GLY A 10 -12.78 -41.35 -5.19
CA GLY A 10 -14.09 -41.02 -5.75
C GLY A 10 -14.80 -39.87 -5.05
N THR A 11 -14.74 -39.85 -3.71
CA THR A 11 -15.34 -38.77 -2.89
C THR A 11 -14.58 -37.45 -3.01
N LEU A 12 -13.24 -37.48 -3.07
CA LEU A 12 -12.43 -36.29 -3.33
C LEU A 12 -12.68 -35.70 -4.72
N THR A 13 -12.88 -36.53 -5.75
CA THR A 13 -13.24 -36.05 -7.08
C THR A 13 -14.65 -35.44 -7.11
N ALA A 14 -15.61 -36.03 -6.42
CA ALA A 14 -16.98 -35.49 -6.36
C ALA A 14 -17.02 -34.13 -5.61
N VAL A 15 -16.30 -34.01 -4.49
CA VAL A 15 -16.18 -32.75 -3.74
C VAL A 15 -15.42 -31.70 -4.55
N GLY A 16 -14.36 -32.11 -5.29
CA GLY A 16 -13.60 -31.25 -6.19
C GLY A 16 -14.45 -30.71 -7.36
N VAL A 17 -15.29 -31.55 -7.97
CA VAL A 17 -16.19 -31.14 -9.05
C VAL A 17 -17.30 -30.22 -8.51
N LEU A 18 -17.86 -30.50 -7.33
CA LEU A 18 -18.86 -29.62 -6.70
C LEU A 18 -18.27 -28.25 -6.31
N THR A 19 -17.03 -28.21 -5.82
CA THR A 19 -16.35 -26.96 -5.49
C THR A 19 -15.98 -26.17 -6.74
N LEU A 20 -15.53 -26.82 -7.82
CA LEU A 20 -15.30 -26.15 -9.10
C LEU A 20 -16.59 -25.64 -9.73
N ALA A 21 -17.69 -26.40 -9.66
CA ALA A 21 -19.00 -25.95 -10.12
C ALA A 21 -19.52 -24.76 -9.28
N TYR A 22 -19.35 -24.81 -7.96
CA TYR A 22 -19.68 -23.70 -7.06
C TYR A 22 -18.85 -22.46 -7.37
N VAL A 23 -17.55 -22.60 -7.57
CA VAL A 23 -16.64 -21.50 -7.96
C VAL A 23 -17.02 -20.96 -9.33
N ALA A 24 -17.36 -21.79 -10.32
CA ALA A 24 -17.76 -21.34 -11.65
C ALA A 24 -19.10 -20.58 -11.63
N VAL A 25 -20.09 -21.06 -10.87
CA VAL A 25 -21.38 -20.37 -10.67
C VAL A 25 -21.16 -19.05 -9.94
N HIS A 26 -20.32 -19.05 -8.90
CA HIS A 26 -20.02 -17.85 -8.12
C HIS A 26 -19.21 -16.84 -8.93
N TRP A 27 -18.29 -17.30 -9.77
CA TRP A 27 -17.49 -16.48 -10.67
C TRP A 27 -18.34 -15.86 -11.78
N ARG A 28 -19.26 -16.63 -12.39
CA ARG A 28 -20.24 -16.11 -13.36
C ARG A 28 -21.20 -15.10 -12.71
N TYR A 29 -21.61 -15.31 -11.46
CA TYR A 29 -22.44 -14.35 -10.73
C TYR A 29 -21.68 -13.05 -10.45
N TYR A 30 -20.41 -13.14 -10.00
CA TYR A 30 -19.60 -11.97 -9.65
C TYR A 30 -19.07 -11.18 -10.86
N TYR A 31 -18.80 -11.82 -11.99
CA TYR A 31 -18.25 -11.13 -13.16
C TYR A 31 -19.31 -10.72 -14.18
N PHE A 32 -20.42 -11.44 -14.32
CA PHE A 32 -21.46 -11.08 -15.30
C PHE A 32 -22.67 -10.39 -14.68
N VAL A 33 -23.16 -10.86 -13.52
CA VAL A 33 -24.41 -10.33 -12.96
C VAL A 33 -24.12 -9.10 -12.09
N PHE A 34 -23.06 -9.12 -11.30
CA PHE A 34 -22.71 -8.06 -10.38
C PHE A 34 -22.42 -6.70 -11.05
N PRO A 35 -21.66 -6.60 -12.16
CA PRO A 35 -21.44 -5.31 -12.82
C PRO A 35 -22.73 -4.75 -13.45
N HIS A 36 -23.60 -5.62 -13.98
CA HIS A 36 -24.89 -5.19 -14.52
C HIS A 36 -25.86 -4.72 -13.43
N VAL A 37 -25.85 -5.34 -12.26
CA VAL A 37 -26.63 -4.90 -11.10
C VAL A 37 -26.09 -3.59 -10.54
N ILE A 38 -24.77 -3.41 -10.47
CA ILE A 38 -24.16 -2.13 -10.06
C ILE A 38 -24.45 -1.02 -11.07
N LEU A 39 -24.35 -1.28 -12.38
CA LEU A 39 -24.69 -0.30 -13.42
C LEU A 39 -26.18 0.07 -13.41
N ALA A 40 -27.07 -0.86 -13.03
CA ALA A 40 -28.49 -0.56 -12.83
C ALA A 40 -28.78 0.22 -11.53
N ILE A 41 -27.93 0.09 -10.50
CA ILE A 41 -28.05 0.81 -9.22
C ILE A 41 -27.45 2.23 -9.31
N VAL A 42 -26.48 2.45 -10.20
CA VAL A 42 -25.78 3.73 -10.38
C VAL A 42 -26.42 4.61 -11.46
N ASP A 43 -27.53 4.21 -12.07
CA ASP A 43 -28.28 5.06 -13.00
C ASP A 43 -28.93 6.25 -12.25
N PRO A 44 -28.45 7.50 -12.43
CA PRO A 44 -28.91 8.67 -11.67
C PRO A 44 -30.34 9.12 -12.03
N ARG A 45 -31.01 8.42 -12.96
CA ARG A 45 -32.36 8.76 -13.44
C ARG A 45 -33.48 8.15 -12.61
N ASN A 46 -33.24 7.10 -11.83
CA ASN A 46 -34.29 6.47 -11.02
C ASN A 46 -34.22 7.00 -9.58
N LYS A 47 -34.87 8.14 -9.32
CA LYS A 47 -35.07 8.71 -7.97
C LYS A 47 -36.10 7.93 -7.14
N THR A 48 -36.16 6.61 -7.29
CA THR A 48 -36.86 5.77 -6.32
C THR A 48 -35.83 5.34 -5.29
N LEU A 49 -35.87 6.01 -4.13
CA LEU A 49 -35.16 5.57 -2.94
C LEU A 49 -35.38 4.06 -2.77
N LEU A 50 -34.33 3.27 -2.95
CA LEU A 50 -34.35 1.83 -2.68
C LEU A 50 -34.97 1.64 -1.29
N PRO A 51 -36.00 0.80 -1.13
CA PRO A 51 -36.63 0.58 0.16
C PRO A 51 -35.56 0.19 1.17
N LYS A 52 -35.69 0.63 2.43
CA LYS A 52 -34.67 0.45 3.50
C LYS A 52 -34.17 -1.00 3.65
N THR A 53 -34.95 -1.98 3.18
CA THR A 53 -34.61 -3.41 3.14
C THR A 53 -33.52 -3.78 2.12
N GLN A 54 -33.36 -3.02 1.02
CA GLN A 54 -32.40 -3.29 -0.05
C GLN A 54 -30.99 -2.72 0.25
N TRP A 55 -30.89 -1.67 1.07
CA TRP A 55 -29.59 -1.15 1.53
C TRP A 55 -28.80 -2.19 2.33
N GLY A 56 -29.49 -3.08 3.06
CA GLY A 56 -28.86 -4.21 3.73
C GLY A 56 -28.19 -5.19 2.75
N LEU A 57 -28.75 -5.37 1.55
CA LEU A 57 -28.15 -6.21 0.50
C LEU A 57 -26.89 -5.56 -0.07
N VAL A 58 -26.94 -4.25 -0.35
CA VAL A 58 -25.79 -3.49 -0.88
C VAL A 58 -24.62 -3.50 0.11
N VAL A 59 -24.88 -3.28 1.40
CA VAL A 59 -23.84 -3.34 2.45
C VAL A 59 -23.27 -4.74 2.58
N ARG A 60 -24.10 -5.80 2.54
CA ARG A 60 -23.61 -7.19 2.56
C ARG A 60 -22.74 -7.53 1.35
N LEU A 61 -23.09 -7.03 0.17
CA LEU A 61 -22.31 -7.22 -1.04
C LEU A 61 -20.99 -6.45 -1.00
N LEU A 62 -21.00 -5.22 -0.47
CA LEU A 62 -19.77 -4.44 -0.27
C LEU A 62 -18.83 -5.13 0.73
N LEU A 63 -19.36 -5.63 1.85
CA LEU A 63 -18.59 -6.39 2.83
C LEU A 63 -18.05 -7.69 2.25
N ALA A 64 -18.84 -8.41 1.45
CA ALA A 64 -18.38 -9.61 0.75
C ALA A 64 -17.26 -9.30 -0.26
N TRP A 65 -17.36 -8.18 -0.98
CA TRP A 65 -16.30 -7.73 -1.90
C TRP A 65 -15.02 -7.34 -1.15
N LEU A 66 -15.13 -6.63 -0.02
CA LEU A 66 -13.98 -6.30 0.83
C LEU A 66 -13.34 -7.56 1.43
N ALA A 67 -14.14 -8.51 1.91
CA ALA A 67 -13.67 -9.80 2.40
C ALA A 67 -12.95 -10.60 1.30
N TYR A 68 -13.47 -10.56 0.07
CA TYR A 68 -12.81 -11.19 -1.09
C TYR A 68 -11.47 -10.52 -1.42
N LYS A 69 -11.38 -9.19 -1.40
CA LYS A 69 -10.11 -8.46 -1.56
C LYS A 69 -9.11 -8.80 -0.45
N ALA A 70 -9.57 -8.88 0.79
CA ALA A 70 -8.75 -9.29 1.93
C ALA A 70 -8.25 -10.73 1.76
N PHE A 71 -9.11 -11.64 1.30
CA PHE A 71 -8.75 -13.03 0.98
C PHE A 71 -7.69 -13.11 -0.13
N LEU A 72 -7.81 -12.31 -1.20
CA LEU A 72 -6.80 -12.26 -2.26
C LEU A 72 -5.45 -11.76 -1.75
N ARG A 73 -5.44 -10.73 -0.89
CA ARG A 73 -4.22 -10.26 -0.23
C ARG A 73 -3.62 -11.32 0.69
N LEU A 74 -4.45 -12.00 1.49
CA LEU A 74 -3.99 -13.08 2.37
C LEU A 74 -3.42 -14.26 1.57
N ARG A 75 -4.04 -14.62 0.44
CA ARG A 75 -3.53 -15.64 -0.48
C ARG A 75 -2.18 -15.24 -1.09
N ALA A 76 -2.00 -13.97 -1.45
CA ALA A 76 -0.72 -13.47 -1.93
C ALA A 76 0.37 -13.52 -0.84
N LEU A 77 0.02 -13.19 0.40
CA LEU A 77 0.92 -13.30 1.55
C LEU A 77 1.29 -14.76 1.87
N LEU A 78 0.31 -15.67 1.83
CA LEU A 78 0.54 -17.10 2.00
C LEU A 78 1.46 -17.65 0.91
N LYS A 79 1.26 -17.25 -0.35
CA LYS A 79 2.14 -17.63 -1.46
C LYS A 79 3.58 -17.14 -1.21
N ARG A 80 3.76 -15.88 -0.81
CA ARG A 80 5.08 -15.33 -0.44
C ARG A 80 5.72 -16.12 0.71
N TRP A 81 4.92 -16.52 1.70
CA TRP A 81 5.43 -17.27 2.84
C TRP A 81 5.85 -18.70 2.49
N ASP A 82 5.07 -19.37 1.62
CA ASP A 82 5.45 -20.67 1.07
C ASP A 82 6.70 -20.56 0.18
N ASP A 83 6.81 -19.52 -0.64
CA ASP A 83 7.99 -19.27 -1.46
C ASP A 83 9.25 -19.08 -0.61
N VAL A 84 9.17 -18.34 0.50
CA VAL A 84 10.26 -18.16 1.48
C VAL A 84 10.62 -19.49 2.16
N ARG A 85 9.64 -20.32 2.53
CA ARG A 85 9.90 -21.64 3.11
C ARG A 85 10.59 -22.57 2.12
N VAL A 86 10.15 -22.58 0.88
CA VAL A 86 10.76 -23.38 -0.19
C VAL A 86 12.19 -22.89 -0.43
N GLN A 87 12.41 -21.58 -0.45
CA GLN A 87 13.75 -20.99 -0.60
C GLN A 87 14.68 -21.41 0.54
N ARG A 88 14.25 -21.33 1.80
CA ARG A 88 15.05 -21.81 2.95
C ARG A 88 15.35 -23.31 2.89
N ARG A 89 14.43 -24.12 2.38
CA ARG A 89 14.67 -25.58 2.19
C ARG A 89 15.68 -25.84 1.08
N LEU A 90 15.61 -25.08 -0.01
CA LEU A 90 16.58 -25.17 -1.11
C LEU A 90 17.96 -24.68 -0.66
N GLU A 91 18.04 -23.59 0.10
CA GLU A 91 19.28 -23.09 0.71
C GLU A 91 19.89 -24.12 1.67
N ALA A 92 19.08 -24.71 2.56
CA ALA A 92 19.55 -25.75 3.47
C ALA A 92 20.01 -27.03 2.73
N ALA A 93 19.30 -27.43 1.68
CA ALA A 93 19.68 -28.58 0.85
C ALA A 93 20.94 -28.32 0.00
N ALA A 94 21.11 -27.10 -0.50
CA ALA A 94 22.31 -26.67 -1.20
C ALA A 94 23.52 -26.62 -0.25
N ALA A 95 23.34 -26.09 0.97
CA ALA A 95 24.36 -26.11 2.03
C ALA A 95 24.75 -27.54 2.47
N ALA A 96 23.81 -28.49 2.38
CA ALA A 96 24.06 -29.91 2.61
C ALA A 96 24.70 -30.64 1.40
N GLY A 97 25.02 -29.93 0.32
CA GLY A 97 25.76 -30.47 -0.83
C GLY A 97 24.88 -31.03 -1.97
N SER A 98 23.57 -30.79 -1.98
CA SER A 98 22.72 -31.18 -3.12
C SER A 98 22.94 -30.27 -4.32
N ALA A 99 23.58 -30.81 -5.37
CA ALA A 99 23.82 -30.09 -6.64
C ALA A 99 22.51 -29.69 -7.34
N GLU A 100 21.47 -30.52 -7.25
CA GLU A 100 20.15 -30.22 -7.83
C GLU A 100 19.46 -29.05 -7.12
N ALA A 101 19.55 -28.98 -5.79
CA ALA A 101 19.01 -27.86 -5.03
C ALA A 101 19.75 -26.55 -5.31
N ALA A 102 21.08 -26.61 -5.46
CA ALA A 102 21.90 -25.46 -5.82
C ALA A 102 21.58 -24.93 -7.23
N ALA A 103 21.40 -25.81 -8.22
CA ALA A 103 21.00 -25.43 -9.57
C ALA A 103 19.60 -24.78 -9.60
N THR A 104 18.65 -25.34 -8.86
CA THR A 104 17.28 -24.81 -8.75
C THR A 104 17.26 -23.43 -8.09
N LEU A 105 18.10 -23.22 -7.07
CA LEU A 105 18.24 -21.94 -6.40
C LEU A 105 18.87 -20.87 -7.31
N ALA A 106 19.90 -21.24 -8.08
CA ALA A 106 20.53 -20.35 -9.05
C ALA A 106 19.57 -19.93 -10.17
N GLN A 107 18.75 -20.85 -10.69
CA GLN A 107 17.70 -20.53 -11.66
C GLN A 107 16.68 -19.54 -11.09
N ARG A 108 16.21 -19.77 -9.85
CA ARG A 108 15.28 -18.84 -9.18
C ARG A 108 15.88 -17.45 -8.98
N GLN A 109 17.17 -17.35 -8.65
CA GLN A 109 17.85 -16.07 -8.51
C GLN A 109 17.96 -15.33 -9.86
N GLN A 110 18.21 -16.05 -10.95
CA GLN A 110 18.20 -15.46 -12.30
C GLN A 110 16.81 -14.97 -12.71
N GLU A 111 15.75 -15.71 -12.39
CA GLU A 111 14.36 -15.29 -12.65
C GLU A 111 13.98 -14.04 -11.85
N LEU A 112 14.44 -13.92 -10.60
CA LEU A 112 14.23 -12.72 -9.78
C LEU A 112 15.01 -11.51 -10.31
N ALA A 113 16.28 -11.69 -10.68
CA ALA A 113 17.09 -10.63 -11.29
C ALA A 113 16.48 -10.14 -12.62
N ALA A 114 15.98 -11.07 -13.46
CA ALA A 114 15.30 -10.71 -14.71
C ALA A 114 13.97 -9.98 -14.50
N ALA A 115 13.29 -10.20 -13.37
CA ALA A 115 12.07 -9.48 -13.02
C ALA A 115 12.37 -8.06 -12.51
N GLU A 116 13.45 -7.88 -11.74
CA GLU A 116 13.93 -6.57 -11.28
C GLU A 116 14.42 -5.72 -12.46
N ASP A 117 15.17 -6.30 -13.41
CA ASP A 117 15.63 -5.62 -14.63
C ASP A 117 14.48 -5.14 -15.55
N MET A 118 13.30 -5.79 -15.49
CA MET A 118 12.11 -5.35 -16.22
C MET A 118 11.36 -4.20 -15.55
N GLU A 119 11.52 -4.02 -14.23
CA GLU A 119 10.91 -2.93 -13.48
C GLU A 119 11.80 -1.67 -13.49
N GLU A 120 13.11 -1.83 -13.69
CA GLU A 120 14.13 -0.77 -13.64
C GLU A 120 14.53 -0.14 -14.98
N GLN A 121 13.80 -0.33 -16.09
CA GLN A 121 14.06 0.44 -17.30
C GLN A 121 13.32 1.80 -17.29
N PRO A 122 13.98 2.93 -16.95
CA PRO A 122 13.43 4.25 -17.17
C PRO A 122 13.35 4.49 -18.68
N ASN A 123 12.12 4.77 -19.12
CA ASN A 123 11.77 5.25 -20.46
C ASN A 123 12.56 6.55 -20.77
N SER A 124 13.81 6.40 -21.23
CA SER A 124 14.73 7.49 -21.50
C SER A 124 15.46 7.23 -22.83
N GLY A 125 15.05 7.94 -23.89
CA GLY A 125 15.83 7.97 -25.12
C GLY A 125 15.07 8.20 -26.42
N CYS A 126 14.49 9.39 -26.63
CA CYS A 126 14.33 9.91 -27.99
C CYS A 126 14.68 11.41 -28.03
N SER A 127 15.96 11.71 -27.81
CA SER A 127 16.51 13.06 -27.92
C SER A 127 16.75 13.41 -29.40
N LYS A 128 15.98 14.38 -29.89
CA LYS A 128 16.11 15.07 -31.19
C LYS A 128 17.57 15.43 -31.50
N LYS A 129 18.18 14.74 -32.48
CA LYS A 129 19.44 15.17 -33.12
C LYS A 129 19.14 16.29 -34.11
N ARG A 130 19.53 17.51 -33.74
CA ARG A 130 19.59 18.71 -34.60
C ARG A 130 20.51 18.44 -35.79
N LYS A 131 19.99 18.66 -37.01
CA LYS A 131 20.77 18.78 -38.24
C LYS A 131 21.46 20.15 -38.28
N SER A 132 22.78 20.16 -38.42
CA SER A 132 23.54 21.32 -38.90
C SER A 132 23.84 21.13 -40.40
N CYS A 133 23.53 22.17 -41.19
CA CYS A 133 24.01 22.32 -42.57
C CYS A 133 25.47 22.85 -42.55
N PRO A 134 26.18 22.79 -43.69
CA PRO A 134 26.32 24.05 -44.43
C PRO A 134 26.21 23.95 -45.97
N ALA A 135 25.52 24.97 -46.50
CA ALA A 135 25.82 25.85 -47.64
C ALA A 135 26.16 25.33 -49.07
N ALA A 136 25.38 25.93 -50.00
CA ALA A 136 25.74 26.49 -51.32
C ALA A 136 25.76 25.57 -52.56
N ALA A 137 24.79 25.74 -53.47
CA ALA A 137 24.93 26.60 -54.66
C ALA A 137 23.83 26.34 -55.72
N SER A 138 23.10 27.42 -56.03
CA SER A 138 22.61 27.87 -57.35
C SER A 138 21.85 26.97 -58.33
N GLY A 139 20.68 27.50 -58.76
CA GLY A 139 20.13 27.38 -60.12
C GLY A 139 19.31 26.12 -60.37
N GLY A 140 18.11 26.13 -60.95
CA GLY A 140 17.34 27.15 -61.63
C GLY A 140 16.18 26.45 -62.34
N SER A 141 15.11 27.21 -62.56
CA SER A 141 14.09 27.02 -63.61
C SER A 141 13.36 25.67 -63.78
N ASN A 142 12.11 25.67 -63.30
CA ASN A 142 10.86 25.73 -64.10
C ASN A 142 10.46 24.58 -65.07
N SER A 143 9.14 24.39 -65.10
CA SER A 143 8.31 23.54 -65.98
C SER A 143 8.34 22.03 -65.67
N GLY A 144 7.24 21.31 -65.61
CA GLY A 144 5.88 21.64 -66.00
C GLY A 144 5.22 20.41 -66.61
N ALA A 145 4.27 19.86 -65.87
CA ALA A 145 3.00 19.35 -66.37
C ALA A 145 2.89 17.98 -67.08
N LYS A 146 1.73 17.39 -66.74
CA LYS A 146 0.87 16.41 -67.45
C LYS A 146 1.17 14.93 -67.18
N ALA A 147 0.28 14.20 -66.50
CA ALA A 147 -1.15 13.93 -66.75
C ALA A 147 -1.40 12.94 -67.90
N SER A 148 -2.26 11.97 -67.58
CA SER A 148 -3.16 11.25 -68.51
C SER A 148 -2.45 10.18 -69.37
N LYS A 149 -3.03 9.05 -69.78
CA LYS A 149 -4.35 8.42 -69.63
C LYS A 149 -4.24 7.06 -70.32
N ARG A 150 -5.03 6.11 -69.82
CA ARG A 150 -5.66 4.95 -70.46
C ARG A 150 -5.25 4.54 -71.90
N ARG A 151 -5.32 3.20 -72.05
CA ARG A 151 -6.06 2.41 -73.05
C ARG A 151 -5.30 1.90 -74.29
N SER A 152 -5.29 0.56 -74.36
CA SER A 152 -5.77 -0.32 -75.43
C SER A 152 -5.15 -0.29 -76.84
N GLY A 153 -4.98 -1.50 -77.38
CA GLY A 153 -4.94 -1.82 -78.80
C GLY A 153 -3.54 -2.20 -79.26
N SER A 154 -3.17 -3.48 -79.32
CA SER A 154 -3.45 -4.42 -80.41
C SER A 154 -3.05 -3.87 -81.78
N GLY A 155 -2.03 -4.47 -82.42
CA GLY A 155 -1.74 -4.16 -83.82
C GLY A 155 -0.35 -4.58 -84.26
N SER A 156 -0.23 -5.89 -84.53
CA SER A 156 0.72 -6.52 -85.45
C SER A 156 1.28 -5.58 -86.54
N GLY A 157 2.59 -5.63 -86.78
CA GLY A 157 3.20 -4.90 -87.89
C GLY A 157 4.69 -5.19 -88.05
N SER A 158 4.98 -6.35 -88.65
CA SER A 158 6.29 -6.78 -89.16
C SER A 158 7.02 -5.69 -89.96
N GLY A 159 8.36 -5.62 -89.82
CA GLY A 159 9.20 -5.44 -91.00
C GLY A 159 10.34 -4.42 -90.90
N ARG A 160 11.55 -4.96 -90.72
CA ARG A 160 12.81 -4.60 -91.41
C ARG A 160 13.19 -3.10 -91.52
N ASN A 161 14.25 -2.70 -90.84
CA ASN A 161 15.53 -2.38 -91.50
C ASN A 161 16.66 -2.08 -90.51
N ARG A 162 17.73 -2.90 -90.59
CA ARG A 162 19.11 -2.52 -90.24
C ARG A 162 19.66 -1.58 -91.33
N PRO A 163 20.93 -1.13 -91.27
CA PRO A 163 21.64 -0.44 -90.20
C PRO A 163 22.32 0.84 -90.73
N LYS A 164 22.81 1.74 -89.86
CA LYS A 164 23.93 2.63 -90.24
C LYS A 164 25.05 2.55 -89.21
N ARG A 165 26.25 2.51 -89.78
CA ARG A 165 27.53 2.06 -89.24
C ARG A 165 28.43 3.30 -89.07
N PHE A 166 29.21 3.30 -88.00
CA PHE A 166 30.52 3.98 -87.80
C PHE A 166 30.59 5.52 -87.74
N PRO A 167 31.69 6.13 -87.25
CA PRO A 167 32.80 5.61 -86.43
C PRO A 167 33.23 6.53 -85.25
N GLY A 168 34.07 6.01 -84.35
CA GLY A 168 35.28 6.74 -83.94
C GLY A 168 35.43 7.12 -82.46
N MET A 169 36.59 6.74 -81.91
CA MET A 169 37.24 7.20 -80.67
C MET A 169 36.57 6.79 -79.34
N GLY A 170 37.25 6.20 -78.37
CA GLY A 170 38.64 5.78 -78.26
C GLY A 170 38.73 4.88 -77.02
N ARG A 171 39.41 3.76 -77.17
CA ARG A 171 39.82 2.89 -76.06
C ARG A 171 41.07 3.49 -75.44
N THR A 172 41.01 3.87 -74.17
CA THR A 172 42.08 3.68 -73.18
C THR A 172 41.54 4.10 -71.81
N LEU A 173 41.25 3.10 -70.96
CA LEU A 173 41.30 3.11 -69.48
C LEU A 173 40.53 1.87 -69.01
N ARG A 174 41.11 0.70 -69.27
CA ARG A 174 40.63 -0.57 -68.71
C ARG A 174 41.85 -1.40 -68.31
N ALA A 175 42.55 -0.92 -67.30
CA ALA A 175 43.66 -1.62 -66.66
C ALA A 175 43.86 -1.11 -65.22
N ALA A 176 42.85 -1.29 -64.39
CA ALA A 176 42.93 -1.38 -62.93
C ALA A 176 41.51 -1.73 -62.46
N TRP A 177 41.36 -2.49 -61.38
CA TRP A 177 40.10 -3.07 -60.87
C TRP A 177 39.77 -4.47 -61.43
N ARG A 178 40.60 -5.44 -61.03
CA ARG A 178 40.08 -6.73 -60.59
C ARG A 178 39.85 -6.66 -59.08
N PRO A 179 38.63 -6.85 -58.56
CA PRO A 179 38.45 -7.33 -57.19
C PRO A 179 38.29 -8.85 -57.23
N GLU A 180 39.10 -9.50 -56.42
CA GLU A 180 39.07 -10.93 -56.20
C GLU A 180 37.75 -11.38 -55.54
N VAL A 181 37.23 -12.46 -56.11
CA VAL A 181 36.46 -13.58 -55.54
C VAL A 181 35.89 -13.40 -54.12
N GLY A 182 34.56 -13.33 -54.00
CA GLY A 182 33.85 -13.60 -52.73
C GLY A 182 32.45 -13.00 -52.59
N TRP A 183 32.19 -11.85 -53.23
CA TRP A 183 30.94 -11.10 -53.04
C TRP A 183 29.65 -11.81 -53.56
N PRO A 184 29.65 -12.49 -54.72
CA PRO A 184 28.45 -13.14 -55.23
C PRO A 184 27.97 -14.31 -54.35
N ALA A 185 28.91 -15.04 -53.74
CA ALA A 185 28.60 -16.20 -52.90
C ALA A 185 27.97 -15.77 -51.56
N ALA A 186 28.47 -14.69 -50.96
CA ALA A 186 27.91 -14.13 -49.73
C ALA A 186 26.49 -13.57 -49.92
N VAL A 187 26.24 -12.91 -51.06
CA VAL A 187 24.89 -12.43 -51.41
C VAL A 187 23.93 -13.59 -51.66
N ALA A 188 24.38 -14.64 -52.36
CA ALA A 188 23.57 -15.84 -52.58
C ALA A 188 23.25 -16.59 -51.26
N ALA A 189 24.20 -16.68 -50.34
CA ALA A 189 23.98 -17.28 -49.01
C ALA A 189 22.94 -16.48 -48.19
N LYS A 190 23.04 -15.15 -48.20
CA LYS A 190 22.09 -14.27 -47.51
C LYS A 190 20.69 -14.31 -48.13
N GLN A 191 20.57 -14.46 -49.44
CA GLN A 191 19.27 -14.65 -50.10
C GLN A 191 18.65 -16.01 -49.76
N ARG A 192 19.44 -17.08 -49.63
CA ARG A 192 18.96 -18.39 -49.19
C ARG A 192 18.47 -18.37 -47.74
N SER A 193 19.21 -17.74 -46.84
CA SER A 193 18.77 -17.64 -45.43
C SER A 193 17.48 -16.83 -45.27
N LEU A 194 17.28 -15.78 -46.09
CA LEU A 194 16.03 -15.01 -46.10
C LEU A 194 14.86 -15.82 -46.68
N ALA A 195 15.10 -16.64 -47.70
CA ALA A 195 14.08 -17.54 -48.26
C ALA A 195 13.68 -18.65 -47.26
N GLU A 196 14.65 -19.22 -46.54
CA GLU A 196 14.41 -20.21 -45.48
C GLU A 196 13.63 -19.60 -44.31
N ALA A 197 13.97 -18.38 -43.89
CA ALA A 197 13.22 -17.66 -42.86
C ALA A 197 11.78 -17.35 -43.29
N ALA A 198 11.56 -16.96 -44.56
CA ALA A 198 10.21 -16.73 -45.09
C ALA A 198 9.39 -18.03 -45.19
N ALA A 199 10.02 -19.16 -45.52
CA ALA A 199 9.37 -20.47 -45.53
C ALA A 199 8.96 -20.91 -44.12
N ALA A 200 9.83 -20.73 -43.11
CA ALA A 200 9.53 -21.03 -41.72
C ALA A 200 8.39 -20.16 -41.16
N GLN A 201 8.33 -18.88 -41.54
CA GLN A 201 7.20 -17.99 -41.19
C GLN A 201 5.89 -18.44 -41.84
N GLY A 202 5.92 -18.90 -43.09
CA GLY A 202 4.76 -19.44 -43.77
C GLY A 202 4.22 -20.72 -43.13
N GLU A 203 5.11 -21.59 -42.65
CA GLU A 203 4.75 -22.82 -41.95
C GLU A 203 4.17 -22.54 -40.55
N ALA A 204 4.76 -21.60 -39.80
CA ALA A 204 4.23 -21.13 -38.52
C ALA A 204 2.82 -20.53 -38.66
N ALA A 205 2.58 -19.71 -39.70
CA ALA A 205 1.26 -19.14 -39.98
C ALA A 205 0.21 -20.22 -40.31
N ARG A 206 0.61 -21.28 -41.03
CA ARG A 206 -0.28 -22.43 -41.31
C ARG A 206 -0.64 -23.21 -40.05
N LEU A 207 0.32 -23.43 -39.14
CA LEU A 207 0.07 -24.11 -37.87
C LEU A 207 -0.84 -23.28 -36.95
N GLN A 208 -0.67 -21.95 -36.92
CA GLN A 208 -1.55 -21.06 -36.17
C GLN A 208 -2.98 -21.05 -36.75
N ALA A 209 -3.13 -21.02 -38.08
CA ALA A 209 -4.44 -21.13 -38.72
C ALA A 209 -5.13 -22.47 -38.44
N ALA A 210 -4.37 -23.57 -38.41
CA ALA A 210 -4.89 -24.89 -38.07
C ALA A 210 -5.31 -24.99 -36.60
N ALA A 211 -4.56 -24.35 -35.67
CA ALA A 211 -4.92 -24.28 -34.26
C ALA A 211 -6.23 -23.48 -34.05
N ALA A 212 -6.34 -22.31 -34.68
CA ALA A 212 -7.55 -21.48 -34.63
C ALA A 212 -8.79 -22.20 -35.20
N ALA A 213 -8.62 -23.01 -36.26
CA ALA A 213 -9.70 -23.81 -36.82
C ALA A 213 -10.21 -24.89 -35.83
N ARG A 214 -9.30 -25.54 -35.09
CA ARG A 214 -9.66 -26.52 -34.05
C ARG A 214 -10.40 -25.89 -32.88
N GLU A 215 -9.95 -24.72 -32.43
CA GLU A 215 -10.66 -23.96 -31.38
C GLU A 215 -12.08 -23.58 -31.82
N ALA A 216 -12.25 -23.14 -33.06
CA ALA A 216 -13.56 -22.82 -33.61
C ALA A 216 -14.49 -24.04 -33.76
N GLU A 217 -13.95 -25.25 -33.93
CA GLU A 217 -14.73 -26.50 -33.91
C GLU A 217 -15.17 -26.88 -32.50
N VAL A 218 -14.29 -26.74 -31.50
CA VAL A 218 -14.60 -26.97 -30.10
C VAL A 218 -15.70 -26.02 -29.62
N GLU A 219 -15.64 -24.74 -29.98
CA GLU A 219 -16.70 -23.78 -29.66
C GLU A 219 -18.04 -24.13 -30.32
N ARG A 220 -18.02 -24.61 -31.56
CA ARG A 220 -19.24 -25.05 -32.27
C ARG A 220 -19.86 -26.27 -31.60
N ALA A 221 -19.05 -27.23 -31.17
CA ALA A 221 -19.52 -28.40 -30.43
C ALA A 221 -20.15 -27.99 -29.07
N ALA A 222 -19.50 -27.11 -28.31
CA ALA A 222 -20.02 -26.61 -27.04
C ALA A 222 -21.37 -25.85 -27.18
N ARG A 223 -21.53 -25.06 -28.25
CA ARG A 223 -22.81 -24.39 -28.54
C ARG A 223 -23.92 -25.37 -28.91
N ALA A 224 -23.61 -26.44 -29.63
CA ALA A 224 -24.57 -27.48 -29.97
C ALA A 224 -25.04 -28.27 -28.73
N GLU A 225 -24.12 -28.61 -27.82
CA GLU A 225 -24.47 -29.25 -26.55
C GLU A 225 -25.35 -28.35 -25.67
N ALA A 226 -25.02 -27.06 -25.58
CA ALA A 226 -25.83 -26.10 -24.83
C ALA A 226 -27.23 -25.93 -25.42
N SER A 227 -27.38 -25.95 -26.76
CA SER A 227 -28.70 -25.87 -27.39
C SER A 227 -29.51 -27.16 -27.18
N ALA A 228 -28.86 -28.32 -27.22
CA ALA A 228 -29.49 -29.61 -26.93
C ALA A 228 -30.01 -29.65 -25.48
N ALA A 229 -29.20 -29.24 -24.51
CA ALA A 229 -29.61 -29.17 -23.09
C ALA A 229 -30.80 -28.22 -22.87
N ASN A 230 -30.84 -27.07 -23.55
CA ASN A 230 -31.94 -26.11 -23.43
C ASN A 230 -33.23 -26.63 -24.09
N SER A 231 -33.11 -27.39 -25.17
CA SER A 231 -34.27 -28.06 -25.79
C SER A 231 -34.87 -29.14 -24.90
N ALA A 232 -34.03 -29.93 -24.22
CA ALA A 232 -34.46 -30.93 -23.24
C ALA A 232 -35.11 -30.30 -22.00
N ALA A 233 -34.62 -29.15 -21.53
CA ALA A 233 -35.23 -28.42 -20.43
C ALA A 233 -36.64 -27.90 -20.78
N ARG A 234 -36.85 -27.49 -22.05
CA ARG A 234 -38.16 -27.00 -22.52
C ARG A 234 -39.20 -28.10 -22.68
N THR A 235 -38.81 -29.33 -23.05
CA THR A 235 -39.76 -30.45 -23.15
C THR A 235 -40.25 -30.90 -21.78
N VAL A 236 -39.38 -30.90 -20.77
CA VAL A 236 -39.76 -31.21 -19.37
C VAL A 236 -40.68 -30.13 -18.77
N ALA A 237 -40.41 -28.86 -19.06
CA ALA A 237 -41.26 -27.75 -18.61
C ALA A 237 -42.63 -27.69 -19.32
N GLY A 238 -42.71 -28.15 -20.58
CA GLY A 238 -43.97 -28.25 -21.34
C GLY A 238 -44.91 -29.31 -20.80
N ALA A 239 -44.37 -30.49 -20.43
CA ALA A 239 -45.15 -31.60 -19.89
C ALA A 239 -45.77 -31.29 -18.50
N SER A 240 -45.08 -30.49 -17.68
CA SER A 240 -45.58 -30.11 -16.34
C SER A 240 -46.74 -29.10 -16.38
N LYS A 241 -46.80 -28.23 -17.40
CA LYS A 241 -47.82 -27.17 -17.51
C LYS A 241 -49.21 -27.66 -17.94
N GLN A 242 -49.31 -28.77 -18.66
CA GLN A 242 -50.59 -29.36 -19.06
C GLN A 242 -51.28 -30.12 -17.92
N ALA A 243 -50.53 -30.66 -16.96
CA ALA A 243 -51.07 -31.39 -15.81
C ALA A 243 -51.69 -30.47 -14.73
N THR A 244 -51.18 -29.24 -14.58
CA THR A 244 -51.61 -28.32 -13.50
C THR A 244 -52.78 -27.40 -13.88
N ALA A 245 -53.13 -27.31 -15.16
CA ALA A 245 -54.21 -26.43 -15.62
C ALA A 245 -55.63 -26.97 -15.31
N SER A 246 -55.79 -28.28 -15.10
CA SER A 246 -57.12 -28.88 -14.87
C SER A 246 -57.54 -28.92 -13.39
N SER A 247 -56.62 -28.75 -12.42
CA SER A 247 -56.95 -28.81 -10.99
C SER A 247 -57.01 -27.45 -10.28
N ALA A 248 -56.53 -26.38 -10.91
CA ALA A 248 -56.44 -25.05 -10.30
C ALA A 248 -57.79 -24.29 -10.27
N ALA A 249 -58.71 -24.56 -11.20
CA ALA A 249 -59.99 -23.86 -11.29
C ALA A 249 -60.96 -24.19 -10.13
N ALA A 250 -60.84 -25.38 -9.53
CA ALA A 250 -61.71 -25.80 -8.42
C ALA A 250 -61.24 -25.33 -7.03
N ALA A 251 -59.94 -25.07 -6.85
CA ALA A 251 -59.37 -24.71 -5.55
C ALA A 251 -59.44 -23.19 -5.25
N GLN A 252 -59.60 -22.35 -6.27
CA GLN A 252 -59.48 -20.90 -6.16
C GLN A 252 -60.72 -20.22 -5.53
N ALA A 253 -61.88 -20.92 -5.51
CA ALA A 253 -63.11 -20.42 -4.89
C ALA A 253 -63.15 -20.63 -3.35
N ALA A 254 -62.42 -21.61 -2.82
CA ALA A 254 -62.40 -21.91 -1.37
C ALA A 254 -61.33 -21.13 -0.60
N ALA A 255 -60.24 -20.71 -1.26
CA ALA A 255 -59.10 -20.04 -0.62
C ALA A 255 -59.29 -18.54 -0.35
N SER A 256 -60.26 -17.88 -1.00
CA SER A 256 -60.44 -16.42 -0.93
C SER A 256 -61.05 -15.93 0.40
N ALA A 257 -61.81 -16.77 1.10
CA ALA A 257 -62.41 -16.42 2.39
C ALA A 257 -61.46 -16.63 3.59
N ALA A 258 -60.55 -17.61 3.52
CA ALA A 258 -59.58 -17.89 4.60
C ALA A 258 -58.35 -16.95 4.58
N GLY A 259 -57.99 -16.41 3.40
CA GLY A 259 -56.83 -15.54 3.24
C GLY A 259 -56.94 -14.17 3.92
N ALA A 260 -58.16 -13.63 4.05
CA ALA A 260 -58.37 -12.30 4.63
C ALA A 260 -58.14 -12.25 6.16
N ALA A 261 -58.44 -13.33 6.89
CA ALA A 261 -58.23 -13.42 8.33
C ALA A 261 -56.75 -13.70 8.70
N ALA A 262 -56.05 -14.53 7.91
CA ALA A 262 -54.63 -14.84 8.12
C ALA A 262 -53.69 -13.65 7.79
N ALA A 263 -54.08 -12.79 6.83
CA ALA A 263 -53.33 -11.58 6.49
C ALA A 263 -53.37 -10.51 7.60
N GLY A 264 -54.42 -10.47 8.42
CA GLY A 264 -54.53 -9.56 9.57
C GLY A 264 -53.62 -9.94 10.74
N ALA A 265 -53.59 -11.23 11.09
CA ALA A 265 -52.75 -11.74 12.19
C ALA A 265 -51.24 -11.66 11.89
N THR A 266 -50.84 -11.93 10.65
CA THR A 266 -49.44 -11.84 10.22
C THR A 266 -48.94 -10.39 10.18
N LYS A 267 -49.81 -9.41 9.87
CA LYS A 267 -49.46 -7.99 9.89
C LYS A 267 -49.30 -7.42 11.30
N ALA A 268 -50.09 -7.90 12.27
CA ALA A 268 -49.93 -7.53 13.68
C ALA A 268 -48.65 -8.12 14.31
N ALA A 269 -48.35 -9.39 14.02
CA ALA A 269 -47.11 -10.04 14.45
C ALA A 269 -45.85 -9.40 13.84
N ALA A 270 -45.91 -9.01 12.56
CA ALA A 270 -44.81 -8.31 11.89
C ALA A 270 -44.57 -6.90 12.45
N ARG A 271 -45.61 -6.24 13.00
CA ARG A 271 -45.48 -4.93 13.65
C ARG A 271 -44.84 -5.05 15.02
N GLY A 272 -45.23 -6.05 15.83
CA GLY A 272 -44.58 -6.35 17.12
C GLY A 272 -43.10 -6.69 16.95
N ALA A 273 -42.76 -7.57 16.00
CA ALA A 273 -41.38 -7.94 15.72
C ALA A 273 -40.52 -6.75 15.24
N ALA A 274 -41.12 -5.78 14.54
CA ALA A 274 -40.43 -4.56 14.12
C ALA A 274 -40.18 -3.59 15.29
N GLU A 275 -41.09 -3.52 16.26
CA GLU A 275 -40.94 -2.69 17.47
C GLU A 275 -39.87 -3.29 18.41
N ASP A 276 -39.83 -4.62 18.55
CA ASP A 276 -38.78 -5.34 19.30
C ASP A 276 -37.39 -5.16 18.66
N ASP A 277 -37.30 -5.16 17.32
CA ASP A 277 -36.05 -4.91 16.59
C ASP A 277 -35.54 -3.48 16.78
N VAL A 278 -36.43 -2.50 16.94
CA VAL A 278 -36.07 -1.10 17.21
C VAL A 278 -35.57 -0.98 18.65
N ALA A 279 -36.26 -1.56 19.63
CA ALA A 279 -35.82 -1.58 21.03
C ALA A 279 -34.43 -2.23 21.17
N ALA A 280 -34.21 -3.37 20.51
CA ALA A 280 -32.91 -4.05 20.52
C ALA A 280 -31.79 -3.22 19.85
N ARG A 281 -32.10 -2.35 18.88
CA ARG A 281 -31.12 -1.42 18.28
C ARG A 281 -30.78 -0.28 19.23
N GLU A 282 -31.76 0.26 19.94
CA GLU A 282 -31.53 1.31 20.93
C GLU A 282 -30.69 0.80 22.11
N GLU A 283 -30.93 -0.41 22.59
CA GLU A 283 -30.09 -1.03 23.63
C GLU A 283 -28.65 -1.25 23.16
N ARG A 284 -28.45 -1.72 21.92
CA ARG A 284 -27.10 -1.85 21.33
C ARG A 284 -26.42 -0.50 21.18
N GLN A 285 -27.15 0.55 20.81
CA GLN A 285 -26.62 1.90 20.71
C GLN A 285 -26.23 2.46 22.07
N ARG A 286 -27.05 2.24 23.11
CA ARG A 286 -26.72 2.61 24.50
C ARG A 286 -25.51 1.86 25.03
N ALA A 287 -25.43 0.56 24.78
CA ALA A 287 -24.28 -0.26 25.16
C ALA A 287 -22.98 0.20 24.45
N TRP A 288 -23.08 0.57 23.17
CA TRP A 288 -21.94 1.12 22.42
C TRP A 288 -21.48 2.47 22.97
N LEU A 289 -22.41 3.39 23.26
CA LEU A 289 -22.09 4.68 23.88
C LEU A 289 -21.49 4.52 25.28
N ALA A 290 -22.01 3.61 26.10
CA ALA A 290 -21.46 3.30 27.42
C ALA A 290 -20.02 2.76 27.33
N ARG A 291 -19.72 1.93 26.33
CA ARG A 291 -18.37 1.43 26.08
C ARG A 291 -17.42 2.54 25.64
N LEU A 292 -17.90 3.46 24.80
CA LEU A 292 -17.11 4.62 24.37
C LEU A 292 -16.79 5.53 25.56
N GLN A 293 -17.77 5.76 26.44
CA GLN A 293 -17.59 6.54 27.66
C GLN A 293 -16.57 5.89 28.59
N ALA A 294 -16.68 4.58 28.82
CA ALA A 294 -15.72 3.83 29.64
C ALA A 294 -14.29 3.92 29.08
N GLN A 295 -14.10 3.87 27.75
CA GLN A 295 -12.79 4.07 27.14
C GLN A 295 -12.25 5.49 27.36
N GLN A 296 -13.10 6.51 27.33
CA GLN A 296 -12.70 7.88 27.62
C GLN A 296 -12.32 8.05 29.09
N ASP A 297 -13.05 7.41 30.00
CA ASP A 297 -12.76 7.44 31.44
C ASP A 297 -11.45 6.70 31.76
N GLU A 298 -11.20 5.54 31.12
CA GLU A 298 -9.91 4.83 31.22
C GLU A 298 -8.74 5.66 30.69
N ALA A 299 -8.92 6.34 29.55
CA ALA A 299 -7.90 7.22 28.99
C ALA A 299 -7.66 8.45 29.88
N ALA A 300 -8.70 9.03 30.47
CA ALA A 300 -8.58 10.12 31.43
C ALA A 300 -7.87 9.68 32.72
N ALA A 301 -8.19 8.49 33.23
CA ALA A 301 -7.51 7.91 34.39
C ALA A 301 -6.03 7.63 34.10
N ALA A 302 -5.71 7.10 32.91
CA ALA A 302 -4.33 6.87 32.48
C ALA A 302 -3.55 8.19 32.36
N LYS A 303 -4.17 9.24 31.82
CA LYS A 303 -3.58 10.58 31.76
C LYS A 303 -3.34 11.17 33.15
N ALA A 304 -4.30 11.05 34.06
CA ALA A 304 -4.15 11.52 35.45
C ALA A 304 -3.05 10.74 36.19
N ALA A 305 -2.93 9.43 35.96
CA ALA A 305 -1.85 8.62 36.51
C ALA A 305 -0.48 9.04 35.96
N ALA A 306 -0.37 9.34 34.66
CA ALA A 306 0.85 9.85 34.05
C ALA A 306 1.25 11.22 34.61
N GLU A 307 0.29 12.14 34.79
CA GLU A 307 0.54 13.44 35.42
C GLU A 307 0.96 13.30 36.89
N ALA A 308 0.36 12.38 37.64
CA ALA A 308 0.75 12.07 39.02
C ALA A 308 2.18 11.48 39.08
N ALA A 309 2.52 10.57 38.17
CA ALA A 309 3.86 10.01 38.05
C ALA A 309 4.89 11.08 37.69
N ALA A 310 4.56 12.00 36.79
CA ALA A 310 5.42 13.14 36.44
C ALA A 310 5.64 14.08 37.64
N ARG A 311 4.60 14.37 38.43
CA ARG A 311 4.74 15.15 39.68
C ARG A 311 5.60 14.42 40.72
N ALA A 312 5.44 13.11 40.85
CA ALA A 312 6.26 12.29 41.75
C ALA A 312 7.74 12.29 41.31
N ALA A 313 8.00 12.15 40.02
CA ALA A 313 9.36 12.24 39.45
C ALA A 313 9.98 13.63 39.69
N ALA A 314 9.22 14.70 39.47
CA ALA A 314 9.67 16.07 39.75
C ALA A 314 9.98 16.28 41.25
N ALA A 315 9.17 15.73 42.15
CA ALA A 315 9.42 15.78 43.59
C ALA A 315 10.67 14.97 43.99
N GLN A 316 10.92 13.82 43.36
CA GLN A 316 12.14 13.04 43.57
C GLN A 316 13.38 13.78 43.07
N MET A 317 13.32 14.43 41.91
CA MET A 317 14.41 15.28 41.40
C MET A 317 14.68 16.48 42.32
N ALA A 318 13.65 17.12 42.86
CA ALA A 318 13.81 18.20 43.83
C ALA A 318 14.46 17.69 45.14
N LYS A 319 14.12 16.49 45.60
CA LYS A 319 14.72 15.86 46.78
C LYS A 319 16.19 15.47 46.53
N ALA A 320 16.51 14.96 45.34
CA ALA A 320 17.88 14.65 44.94
C ALA A 320 18.75 15.92 44.83
N ALA A 321 18.22 16.99 44.24
CA ALA A 321 18.90 18.28 44.20
C ALA A 321 19.15 18.87 45.61
N ALA A 322 18.23 18.65 46.56
CA ALA A 322 18.42 19.05 47.95
C ALA A 322 19.45 18.20 48.70
N SER A 323 19.57 16.90 48.39
CA SER A 323 20.61 16.05 48.99
C SER A 323 22.02 16.35 48.44
N ASP A 324 22.13 16.75 47.17
CA ASP A 324 23.39 17.14 46.55
C ASP A 324 23.87 18.53 47.00
N ALA A 325 22.98 19.37 47.54
CA ALA A 325 23.31 20.69 48.10
C ALA A 325 23.92 20.63 49.51
N LEU A 326 23.72 19.54 50.26
CA LEU A 326 24.29 19.36 51.61
C LEU A 326 25.83 19.29 51.63
N PRO A 327 26.52 18.52 50.77
CA PRO A 327 27.98 18.51 50.74
C PRO A 327 28.57 19.82 50.21
N ALA A 328 27.86 20.56 49.34
CA ALA A 328 28.30 21.86 48.84
C ALA A 328 28.25 22.96 49.93
N ALA A 329 27.21 22.94 50.78
CA ALA A 329 27.09 23.85 51.92
C ALA A 329 28.11 23.54 53.02
N GLU A 330 28.42 22.25 53.26
CA GLU A 330 29.51 21.84 54.18
C GLU A 330 30.89 22.22 53.63
N GLN A 331 31.14 22.06 52.33
CA GLN A 331 32.38 22.52 51.69
C GLN A 331 32.55 24.04 51.76
N GLN A 332 31.48 24.82 51.56
CA GLN A 332 31.52 26.28 51.75
C GLN A 332 31.82 26.67 53.20
N LYS A 333 31.23 26.01 54.20
CA LYS A 333 31.55 26.23 55.62
C LYS A 333 33.02 25.92 55.92
N GLN A 334 33.56 24.83 55.39
CA GLN A 334 34.97 24.45 55.56
C GLN A 334 35.92 25.46 54.89
N GLN A 335 35.60 25.95 53.69
CA GLN A 335 36.36 27.02 53.04
C GLN A 335 36.31 28.33 53.84
N GLN A 336 35.15 28.70 54.39
CA GLN A 336 35.03 29.89 55.24
C GLN A 336 35.85 29.76 56.53
N GLN A 337 35.87 28.58 57.14
CA GLN A 337 36.72 28.30 58.30
C GLN A 337 38.22 28.36 57.95
N GLN A 338 38.63 27.83 56.79
CA GLN A 338 40.01 27.99 56.33
C GLN A 338 40.38 29.45 56.07
N GLN A 339 39.49 30.25 55.48
CA GLN A 339 39.72 31.69 55.29
C GLN A 339 39.80 32.44 56.63
N GLN A 340 38.99 32.07 57.62
CA GLN A 340 39.08 32.63 58.97
C GLN A 340 40.39 32.23 59.67
N GLN A 341 40.87 31.00 59.49
CA GLN A 341 42.18 30.55 60.01
C GLN A 341 43.36 31.25 59.33
N LEU A 342 43.25 31.54 58.03
CA LEU A 342 44.23 32.35 57.31
C LEU A 342 44.20 33.82 57.76
N ALA A 343 43.02 34.36 58.07
CA ALA A 343 42.87 35.71 58.62
C ALA A 343 43.43 35.83 60.05
N THR A 344 43.29 34.79 60.88
CA THR A 344 43.81 34.79 62.27
C THR A 344 45.31 34.46 62.35
N SER A 345 45.89 33.80 61.35
CA SER A 345 47.34 33.55 61.28
C SER A 345 48.13 34.69 60.62
N GLY A 346 47.45 35.67 60.00
CA GLY A 346 48.04 36.86 59.39
C GLY A 346 48.22 38.06 60.32
N VAL A 347 47.73 38.03 61.57
CA VAL A 347 47.80 39.16 62.50
C VAL A 347 48.78 38.84 63.63
N GLY A 348 50.04 39.18 63.38
CA GLY A 348 51.06 39.25 64.42
C GLY A 348 52.05 40.36 64.11
N ARG A 349 51.64 41.64 64.27
CA ARG A 349 52.45 42.82 64.64
C ARG A 349 51.74 44.15 64.34
N GLY A 350 51.79 45.07 65.31
CA GLY A 350 51.41 46.48 65.16
C GLY A 350 50.15 46.81 65.98
N ALA A 351 50.32 47.34 67.19
CA ALA A 351 50.23 48.78 67.51
C ALA A 351 48.78 49.17 67.86
N GLU A 352 48.48 49.33 69.15
CA GLU A 352 48.35 50.63 69.84
C GLU A 352 46.93 51.22 69.76
N GLY A 353 46.39 51.58 70.93
CA GLY A 353 45.52 52.76 71.05
C GLY A 353 44.03 52.52 71.34
N ALA A 354 43.65 52.85 72.58
CA ALA A 354 42.46 53.61 72.99
C ALA A 354 41.06 53.09 72.52
N ALA A 355 40.26 52.49 73.41
CA ALA A 355 39.41 53.13 74.42
C ALA A 355 38.04 53.62 73.90
N GLU A 356 37.04 53.37 74.76
CA GLU A 356 35.77 54.10 74.91
C GLU A 356 34.45 53.41 74.48
N ALA A 357 33.90 52.67 75.47
CA ALA A 357 32.55 52.76 76.04
C ALA A 357 31.30 52.90 75.11
N ALA A 358 30.41 51.90 75.18
CA ALA A 358 29.05 52.03 75.74
C ALA A 358 28.30 50.68 75.75
N ALA A 359 27.72 50.35 76.90
CA ALA A 359 26.94 49.15 77.23
C ALA A 359 25.41 49.46 77.16
N PRO A 360 24.49 48.73 77.85
CA PRO A 360 24.03 47.34 77.73
C PRO A 360 22.47 47.21 77.68
N SER A 361 21.91 46.00 77.56
CA SER A 361 20.65 45.48 78.20
C SER A 361 20.07 44.32 77.35
N SER A 362 20.01 43.08 77.82
CA SER A 362 19.10 42.45 78.79
C SER A 362 17.63 42.34 78.32
N SER A 363 17.15 41.12 78.09
CA SER A 363 15.96 40.54 78.75
C SER A 363 15.46 39.26 78.05
N SER A 364 15.49 38.13 78.77
CA SER A 364 14.55 37.01 78.59
C SER A 364 13.09 37.51 78.77
N PRO A 365 12.02 36.81 78.34
CA PRO A 365 11.57 35.59 79.05
C PRO A 365 10.68 34.58 78.26
N SER A 366 10.46 33.41 78.89
CA SER A 366 9.15 32.76 79.17
C SER A 366 8.11 32.44 78.07
N GLY A 367 7.63 31.18 78.12
CA GLY A 367 6.21 30.80 77.88
C GLY A 367 5.99 29.99 76.60
N ALA A 368 5.79 28.66 76.58
CA ALA A 368 4.80 27.78 77.23
C ALA A 368 3.47 27.59 76.45
N ALA A 369 3.07 26.31 76.39
CA ALA A 369 1.78 25.68 76.01
C ALA A 369 1.51 25.42 74.50
N GLY A 370 1.09 24.23 74.06
CA GLY A 370 0.77 22.94 74.70
C GLY A 370 0.63 21.84 73.61
N ALA A 371 1.09 20.61 73.89
CA ALA A 371 0.29 19.41 74.23
C ALA A 371 -0.23 18.64 72.99
N ALA A 372 -0.19 17.32 72.84
CA ALA A 372 0.14 16.18 73.73
C ALA A 372 0.51 14.94 72.85
N ALA A 373 1.47 14.11 73.29
CA ALA A 373 1.35 12.69 73.70
C ALA A 373 0.91 11.70 72.59
N THR A 374 1.54 10.53 72.37
CA THR A 374 1.91 9.43 73.28
C THR A 374 3.06 8.59 72.66
N ALA A 375 4.16 8.32 73.37
CA ALA A 375 4.45 7.20 74.30
C ALA A 375 4.94 5.90 73.62
N ALA A 376 6.23 5.56 73.80
CA ALA A 376 6.67 4.47 74.69
C ALA A 376 8.22 4.37 74.68
N ALA A 377 8.80 4.42 75.87
CA ALA A 377 10.23 4.51 76.15
C ALA A 377 10.82 3.18 76.62
N ALA A 378 12.15 3.14 76.55
CA ALA A 378 13.04 2.14 77.09
C ALA A 378 13.17 2.16 78.63
N ALA A 379 13.93 1.17 79.11
CA ALA A 379 14.80 1.13 80.30
C ALA A 379 14.29 0.38 81.54
N ALA A 380 15.14 -0.50 82.07
CA ALA A 380 15.69 -0.40 83.42
C ALA A 380 16.75 -1.49 83.67
N GLY A 381 17.74 -1.18 84.52
CA GLY A 381 18.87 -2.05 84.87
C GLY A 381 18.60 -3.04 86.01
N GLY A 382 19.66 -3.68 86.50
CA GLY A 382 19.55 -4.55 87.67
C GLY A 382 20.77 -5.45 87.97
N ARG A 383 21.51 -5.05 89.01
CA ARG A 383 22.38 -5.80 89.95
C ARG A 383 22.30 -7.34 90.03
N GLY A 384 23.45 -7.93 90.37
CA GLY A 384 23.66 -9.20 91.08
C GLY A 384 24.78 -10.03 90.43
N GLY A 385 25.84 -10.53 91.07
CA GLY A 385 26.09 -10.88 92.46
C GLY A 385 26.57 -12.34 92.52
N GLY A 386 27.85 -12.57 92.85
CA GLY A 386 28.46 -13.90 93.09
C GLY A 386 29.72 -14.12 92.24
N GLY A 387 30.94 -14.31 92.74
CA GLY A 387 31.40 -14.70 94.07
C GLY A 387 32.08 -16.07 94.01
N VAL A 388 33.32 -16.16 93.50
CA VAL A 388 34.22 -17.27 93.81
C VAL A 388 35.67 -16.77 93.95
N ARG A 389 36.09 -16.73 95.22
CA ARG A 389 37.42 -16.82 95.84
C ARG A 389 38.68 -16.68 94.97
N ALA A 390 39.51 -15.71 95.36
CA ALA A 390 40.96 -15.80 95.26
C ALA A 390 41.53 -16.68 96.39
N SER A 391 42.53 -17.50 96.06
CA SER A 391 43.64 -17.87 96.96
C SER A 391 44.79 -18.45 96.12
N PRO A 392 46.04 -18.38 96.60
CA PRO A 392 47.16 -17.89 95.80
C PRO A 392 48.28 -18.92 95.63
N SER A 393 49.36 -18.47 94.99
CA SER A 393 50.72 -19.03 95.08
C SER A 393 51.00 -20.28 94.25
N ALA A 394 51.86 -20.11 93.23
CA ALA A 394 53.10 -20.87 93.14
C ALA A 394 53.90 -20.39 91.92
N THR A 395 55.05 -19.79 92.22
CA THR A 395 56.34 -20.01 91.56
C THR A 395 56.30 -20.86 90.29
N ASN A 396 56.45 -20.24 89.14
CA ASN A 396 57.05 -20.89 87.97
C ASN A 396 58.03 -19.89 87.35
N MET A 397 59.21 -19.82 87.94
CA MET A 397 60.41 -19.53 87.17
C MET A 397 60.57 -20.72 86.22
N THR A 398 59.91 -20.66 85.06
CA THR A 398 60.29 -21.51 83.92
C THR A 398 61.77 -21.32 83.73
N SER A 399 62.52 -22.41 83.77
CA SER A 399 63.96 -22.36 83.60
C SER A 399 64.27 -21.63 82.29
N LEU A 400 65.37 -20.87 82.24
CA LEU A 400 65.81 -20.23 81.00
C LEU A 400 65.94 -21.25 79.85
N ASP A 401 66.13 -22.52 80.18
CA ASP A 401 66.18 -23.65 79.25
C ASP A 401 64.78 -24.04 78.74
N GLU A 402 63.74 -24.06 79.58
CA GLU A 402 62.35 -24.27 79.13
C GLU A 402 61.83 -23.10 78.28
N ALA A 403 62.26 -21.87 78.56
CA ALA A 403 61.94 -20.71 77.74
C ALA A 403 62.63 -20.79 76.36
N ARG A 404 63.89 -21.22 76.32
CA ARG A 404 64.63 -21.46 75.07
C ARG A 404 64.04 -22.63 74.29
N GLU A 405 63.66 -23.72 74.96
CA GLU A 405 62.97 -24.83 74.33
C GLU A 405 61.58 -24.43 73.83
N ALA A 406 60.87 -23.54 74.52
CA ALA A 406 59.60 -23.00 74.05
C ALA A 406 59.81 -22.12 72.81
N GLU A 407 60.86 -21.29 72.78
CA GLU A 407 61.23 -20.50 71.61
C GLU A 407 61.72 -21.37 70.45
N GLU A 408 62.44 -22.46 70.71
CA GLU A 408 62.87 -23.43 69.70
C GLU A 408 61.70 -24.24 69.19
N ARG A 409 60.79 -24.68 70.05
CA ARG A 409 59.52 -25.31 69.63
C ARG A 409 58.67 -24.33 68.82
N GLN A 410 58.65 -23.05 69.19
CA GLN A 410 57.95 -22.02 68.46
C GLN A 410 58.63 -21.73 67.11
N ARG A 411 59.96 -21.78 67.03
CA ARG A 411 60.73 -21.69 65.78
C ARG A 411 60.53 -22.90 64.89
N VAL A 412 60.56 -24.12 65.44
CA VAL A 412 60.28 -25.37 64.72
C VAL A 412 58.82 -25.40 64.27
N TRP A 413 57.88 -24.89 65.06
CA TRP A 413 56.46 -24.77 64.68
C TRP A 413 56.25 -23.72 63.57
N LEU A 414 56.91 -22.56 63.67
CA LEU A 414 56.91 -21.55 62.60
C LEU A 414 57.65 -22.03 61.35
N GLN A 415 58.70 -22.82 61.52
CA GLN A 415 59.43 -23.46 60.43
C GLN A 415 58.56 -24.52 59.76
N GLN A 416 57.86 -25.37 60.51
CA GLN A 416 56.86 -26.33 60.01
C GLN A 416 55.66 -25.64 59.34
N LEU A 417 55.30 -24.42 59.76
CA LEU A 417 54.30 -23.58 59.08
C LEU A 417 54.85 -22.99 57.77
N SER A 418 56.12 -22.59 57.73
CA SER A 418 56.79 -22.09 56.52
C SER A 418 57.14 -23.22 55.53
N GLU A 419 57.41 -24.42 56.05
CA GLU A 419 57.67 -25.69 55.35
C GLU A 419 56.38 -26.46 55.06
N ASN A 420 55.21 -25.91 55.42
CA ASN A 420 53.94 -26.21 54.80
C ASN A 420 53.73 -25.22 53.62
N PRO A 421 54.32 -25.45 52.43
CA PRO A 421 53.86 -24.79 51.23
C PRO A 421 52.53 -25.42 50.79
N SER A 422 51.52 -25.43 51.66
CA SER A 422 50.15 -25.81 51.32
C SER A 422 49.39 -24.60 50.78
N LEU A 423 50.04 -23.87 49.85
CA LEU A 423 49.41 -23.53 48.60
C LEU A 423 49.82 -24.62 47.61
N THR A 424 49.19 -25.79 47.75
CA THR A 424 49.45 -26.92 46.85
C THR A 424 49.26 -26.46 45.40
N PRO A 425 50.01 -27.00 44.42
CA PRO A 425 49.80 -26.69 43.00
C PRO A 425 48.32 -26.73 42.59
N LEU A 426 47.57 -27.69 43.17
CA LEU A 426 46.13 -27.84 43.02
C LEU A 426 45.30 -26.63 43.47
N GLN A 427 45.67 -25.95 44.57
CA GLN A 427 44.97 -24.74 45.02
C GLN A 427 45.25 -23.52 44.11
N ARG A 428 46.43 -23.45 43.49
CA ARG A 428 46.74 -22.41 42.49
C ARG A 428 45.95 -22.66 41.22
N GLU A 429 45.91 -23.89 40.75
CA GLU A 429 45.10 -24.33 39.61
C GLU A 429 43.60 -24.07 39.85
N ALA A 430 43.08 -24.34 41.06
CA ALA A 430 41.69 -24.06 41.41
C ALA A 430 41.35 -22.56 41.35
N ARG A 431 42.24 -21.69 41.87
CA ARG A 431 42.06 -20.21 41.80
C ARG A 431 42.18 -19.69 40.37
N GLU A 432 43.06 -20.27 39.57
CA GLU A 432 43.18 -19.92 38.15
C GLU A 432 41.94 -20.37 37.36
N ALA A 433 41.40 -21.55 37.66
CA ALA A 433 40.16 -22.04 37.07
C ALA A 433 38.97 -21.14 37.45
N GLU A 434 38.87 -20.71 38.71
CA GLU A 434 37.83 -19.77 39.17
C GLU A 434 37.94 -18.42 38.47
N ARG A 435 39.16 -17.88 38.33
CA ARG A 435 39.40 -16.63 37.58
C ARG A 435 39.02 -16.76 36.11
N LYS A 436 39.36 -17.89 35.47
CA LYS A 436 38.97 -18.17 34.08
C LYS A 436 37.46 -18.24 33.92
N LEU A 437 36.78 -18.97 34.80
CA LEU A 437 35.31 -19.08 34.77
C LEU A 437 34.63 -17.71 34.94
N LYS A 438 35.13 -16.88 35.85
CA LYS A 438 34.61 -15.52 36.02
C LYS A 438 34.86 -14.64 34.81
N ALA A 439 36.07 -14.70 34.23
CA ALA A 439 36.38 -13.98 33.01
C ALA A 439 35.51 -14.43 31.82
N GLU A 440 35.22 -15.72 31.70
CA GLU A 440 34.31 -16.25 30.67
C GLU A 440 32.86 -15.78 30.89
N GLN A 441 32.38 -15.74 32.14
CA GLN A 441 31.05 -15.21 32.48
C GLN A 441 30.93 -13.72 32.22
N ASP A 442 31.94 -12.94 32.63
CA ASP A 442 32.00 -11.49 32.39
C ASP A 442 32.03 -11.19 30.88
N ALA A 443 32.85 -11.92 30.11
CA ALA A 443 32.89 -11.80 28.66
C ALA A 443 31.56 -12.18 27.97
N ALA A 444 30.90 -13.25 28.44
CA ALA A 444 29.59 -13.64 27.93
C ALA A 444 28.51 -12.59 28.26
N TYR A 445 28.56 -11.98 29.45
CA TYR A 445 27.66 -10.91 29.86
C TYR A 445 27.84 -9.65 29.02
N GLU A 446 29.09 -9.23 28.78
CA GLU A 446 29.40 -8.08 27.92
C GLU A 446 28.95 -8.31 26.47
N ALA A 447 29.14 -9.52 25.94
CA ALA A 447 28.68 -9.88 24.60
C ALA A 447 27.13 -9.83 24.51
N ALA A 448 26.43 -10.32 25.53
CA ALA A 448 24.97 -10.25 25.59
C ALA A 448 24.47 -8.79 25.67
N LEU A 449 25.13 -7.95 26.49
CA LEU A 449 24.80 -6.54 26.61
C LEU A 449 25.03 -5.77 25.31
N ALA A 450 26.09 -6.09 24.58
CA ALA A 450 26.37 -5.50 23.27
C ALA A 450 25.32 -5.89 22.22
N GLU A 451 24.89 -7.15 22.21
CA GLU A 451 23.82 -7.63 21.32
C GLU A 451 22.48 -6.95 21.65
N ASP A 452 22.15 -6.79 22.94
CA ASP A 452 20.92 -6.11 23.35
C ASP A 452 20.94 -4.62 22.98
N ARG A 453 22.10 -3.95 23.11
CA ARG A 453 22.27 -2.56 22.62
C ARG A 453 22.08 -2.48 21.11
N ARG A 454 22.71 -3.38 20.34
CA ARG A 454 22.56 -3.41 18.87
C ARG A 454 21.10 -3.62 18.48
N ARG A 455 20.39 -4.55 19.11
CA ARG A 455 18.96 -4.78 18.88
C ARG A 455 18.09 -3.59 19.25
N ALA A 456 18.44 -2.85 20.31
CA ALA A 456 17.72 -1.64 20.69
C ALA A 456 17.92 -0.53 19.64
N GLU A 457 19.15 -0.33 19.16
CA GLU A 457 19.49 0.62 18.10
C GLU A 457 18.80 0.25 16.77
N GLU A 458 18.81 -1.02 16.38
CA GLU A 458 18.11 -1.54 15.20
C GLU A 458 16.59 -1.28 15.29
N ARG A 459 15.97 -1.51 16.45
CA ARG A 459 14.54 -1.23 16.67
C ARG A 459 14.24 0.26 16.62
N ALA A 460 15.11 1.10 17.20
CA ALA A 460 14.95 2.55 17.17
C ALA A 460 15.07 3.09 15.73
N ALA A 461 16.06 2.61 14.98
CA ALA A 461 16.24 2.97 13.57
C ALA A 461 15.06 2.50 12.71
N ALA A 462 14.56 1.28 12.93
CA ALA A 462 13.38 0.78 12.21
C ALA A 462 12.11 1.58 12.55
N ALA A 463 11.93 1.99 13.80
CA ALA A 463 10.81 2.83 14.21
C ALA A 463 10.88 4.23 13.57
N ALA A 464 12.07 4.86 13.57
CA ALA A 464 12.28 6.15 12.93
C ALA A 464 12.04 6.09 11.41
N ALA A 465 12.55 5.04 10.73
CA ALA A 465 12.31 4.84 9.31
C ALA A 465 10.83 4.59 8.99
N ALA A 466 10.11 3.88 9.85
CA ALA A 466 8.67 3.67 9.69
C ALA A 466 7.87 4.96 9.87
N GLU A 467 8.25 5.81 10.83
CA GLU A 467 7.64 7.13 11.04
C GLU A 467 7.89 8.06 9.86
N GLU A 468 9.11 8.12 9.35
CA GLU A 468 9.47 8.91 8.16
C GLU A 468 8.71 8.42 6.91
N ALA A 469 8.63 7.11 6.70
CA ALA A 469 7.85 6.54 5.61
C ALA A 469 6.35 6.85 5.73
N ALA A 470 5.79 6.81 6.93
CA ALA A 470 4.40 7.18 7.19
C ALA A 470 4.15 8.67 6.94
N ALA A 471 5.07 9.54 7.37
CA ALA A 471 5.00 10.98 7.13
C ALA A 471 5.10 11.31 5.63
N ALA A 472 6.01 10.66 4.90
CA ALA A 472 6.15 10.81 3.46
C ALA A 472 4.91 10.34 2.69
N ALA A 473 4.33 9.20 3.09
CA ALA A 473 3.09 8.70 2.50
C ALA A 473 1.91 9.65 2.74
N ALA A 474 1.78 10.19 3.96
CA ALA A 474 0.74 11.16 4.30
C ALA A 474 0.91 12.48 3.51
N ALA A 475 2.16 12.96 3.34
CA ALA A 475 2.45 14.14 2.53
C ALA A 475 2.12 13.92 1.04
N ALA A 476 2.43 12.75 0.49
CA ALA A 476 2.09 12.40 -0.89
C ALA A 476 0.57 12.32 -1.10
N GLU A 477 -0.18 11.73 -0.16
CA GLU A 477 -1.64 11.67 -0.22
C GLU A 477 -2.26 13.07 -0.14
N ALA A 478 -1.75 13.94 0.76
CA ALA A 478 -2.20 15.33 0.87
C ALA A 478 -1.95 16.11 -0.43
N ALA A 479 -0.75 15.98 -1.03
CA ALA A 479 -0.41 16.63 -2.29
C ALA A 479 -1.29 16.14 -3.45
N ALA A 480 -1.57 14.83 -3.52
CA ALA A 480 -2.48 14.27 -4.52
C ALA A 480 -3.92 14.77 -4.34
N ALA A 481 -4.38 14.87 -3.10
CA ALA A 481 -5.71 15.41 -2.79
C ALA A 481 -5.83 16.90 -3.16
N GLU A 482 -4.80 17.69 -2.90
CA GLU A 482 -4.73 19.11 -3.27
C GLU A 482 -4.70 19.29 -4.79
N ALA A 483 -3.88 18.53 -5.51
CA ALA A 483 -3.82 18.55 -6.97
C ALA A 483 -5.19 18.21 -7.59
N ALA A 484 -5.85 17.15 -7.10
CA ALA A 484 -7.19 16.79 -7.55
C ALA A 484 -8.24 17.86 -7.21
N ALA A 485 -8.10 18.57 -6.08
CA ALA A 485 -8.98 19.67 -5.73
C ALA A 485 -8.75 20.89 -6.62
N ALA A 486 -7.50 21.21 -6.95
CA ALA A 486 -7.13 22.30 -7.86
C ALA A 486 -7.67 22.03 -9.28
N GLU A 487 -7.50 20.82 -9.80
CA GLU A 487 -8.05 20.40 -11.09
C GLU A 487 -9.58 20.55 -11.12
N ARG A 488 -10.28 20.08 -10.07
CA ARG A 488 -11.73 20.25 -9.95
C ARG A 488 -12.16 21.72 -9.96
N ARG A 489 -11.42 22.60 -9.27
CA ARG A 489 -11.69 24.05 -9.26
C ARG A 489 -11.50 24.66 -10.65
N GLN A 490 -10.39 24.34 -11.33
CA GLN A 490 -10.15 24.81 -12.69
C GLN A 490 -11.24 24.37 -13.66
N LEU A 491 -11.67 23.10 -13.58
CA LEU A 491 -12.78 22.59 -14.38
C LEU A 491 -14.09 23.32 -14.10
N GLN A 492 -14.40 23.60 -12.83
CA GLN A 492 -15.58 24.37 -12.44
C GLN A 492 -15.52 25.82 -12.95
N GLU A 493 -14.36 26.47 -12.88
CA GLU A 493 -14.17 27.82 -13.41
C GLU A 493 -14.36 27.88 -14.92
N LEU A 494 -13.79 26.92 -15.67
CA LEU A 494 -13.97 26.82 -17.12
C LEU A 494 -15.44 26.59 -17.48
N ARG A 495 -16.12 25.68 -16.78
CA ARG A 495 -17.57 25.45 -16.95
C ARG A 495 -18.39 26.70 -16.60
N GLY A 496 -17.99 27.44 -15.57
CA GLY A 496 -18.62 28.69 -15.17
C GLY A 496 -18.52 29.77 -16.25
N LYS A 497 -17.34 29.93 -16.86
CA LYS A 497 -17.10 30.85 -17.99
C LYS A 497 -17.97 30.49 -19.19
N LEU A 498 -17.96 29.22 -19.60
CA LEU A 498 -18.80 28.72 -20.68
C LEU A 498 -20.29 28.94 -20.39
N ARG A 499 -20.73 28.72 -19.15
CA ARG A 499 -22.12 28.95 -18.75
C ARG A 499 -22.51 30.44 -18.81
N ALA A 500 -21.59 31.34 -18.48
CA ALA A 500 -21.81 32.78 -18.53
C ALA A 500 -21.84 33.34 -19.97
N GLU A 501 -21.08 32.73 -20.88
CA GLU A 501 -21.05 33.10 -22.30
C GLU A 501 -22.30 32.62 -23.08
N LEU A 502 -23.06 31.67 -22.52
CA LEU A 502 -24.26 31.16 -23.16
C LEU A 502 -25.43 32.14 -23.04
N PRO A 503 -26.10 32.51 -24.15
CA PRO A 503 -27.26 33.37 -24.11
C PRO A 503 -28.43 32.71 -23.34
N ALA A 504 -29.32 33.56 -22.81
CA ALA A 504 -30.53 33.13 -22.13
C ALA A 504 -31.42 32.28 -23.03
N GLU A 505 -32.08 31.27 -22.47
CA GLU A 505 -32.92 30.35 -23.23
C GLU A 505 -34.16 31.08 -23.79
N PRO A 506 -34.42 30.99 -25.11
CA PRO A 506 -35.61 31.60 -25.70
C PRO A 506 -36.88 30.92 -25.18
N SER A 507 -37.95 31.70 -25.02
CA SER A 507 -39.22 31.24 -24.50
C SER A 507 -39.87 30.24 -25.45
N ALA A 508 -40.77 29.41 -24.91
CA ALA A 508 -41.44 28.39 -25.71
C ALA A 508 -42.35 28.95 -26.83
N GLY A 509 -42.72 30.23 -26.74
CA GLY A 509 -43.58 30.93 -27.69
C GLY A 509 -42.84 31.74 -28.76
N ASP A 510 -41.51 31.83 -28.74
CA ASP A 510 -40.77 32.63 -29.71
C ASP A 510 -40.71 31.91 -31.08
N GLU A 511 -41.10 32.59 -32.16
CA GLU A 511 -41.22 32.00 -33.50
C GLU A 511 -39.90 31.45 -34.08
N GLY A 512 -38.75 31.75 -33.46
CA GLY A 512 -37.43 31.26 -33.81
C GLY A 512 -36.78 30.29 -32.83
N ALA A 513 -37.51 29.74 -31.85
CA ALA A 513 -36.93 28.82 -30.87
C ALA A 513 -36.89 27.37 -31.38
N VAL A 514 -35.69 26.78 -31.45
CA VAL A 514 -35.47 25.38 -31.82
C VAL A 514 -35.10 24.56 -30.58
N LEU A 515 -35.80 23.46 -30.33
CA LEU A 515 -35.49 22.54 -29.24
C LEU A 515 -34.40 21.55 -29.66
N VAL A 516 -33.22 21.65 -29.06
CA VAL A 516 -32.09 20.75 -29.33
C VAL A 516 -32.02 19.69 -28.24
N ARG A 517 -32.14 18.42 -28.63
CA ARG A 517 -31.95 17.25 -27.76
C ARG A 517 -30.63 16.59 -28.11
N VAL A 518 -29.66 16.59 -27.20
CA VAL A 518 -28.38 15.90 -27.39
C VAL A 518 -28.38 14.61 -26.59
N ARG A 519 -28.03 13.50 -27.23
CA ARG A 519 -27.73 12.22 -26.58
C ARG A 519 -26.23 12.07 -26.39
N LEU A 520 -25.84 11.77 -25.15
CA LEU A 520 -24.46 11.54 -24.75
C LEU A 520 -24.12 10.06 -24.85
N PRO A 521 -22.82 9.70 -25.00
CA PRO A 521 -22.39 8.30 -25.04
C PRO A 521 -22.72 7.54 -23.74
N ASP A 522 -22.88 8.25 -22.62
CA ASP A 522 -23.29 7.66 -21.34
C ASP A 522 -24.77 7.24 -21.31
N GLY A 523 -25.52 7.41 -22.40
CA GLY A 523 -26.97 7.17 -22.48
C GLY A 523 -27.81 8.30 -21.89
N CYS A 524 -27.17 9.29 -21.26
CA CYS A 524 -27.80 10.53 -20.86
C CYS A 524 -28.29 11.33 -22.07
N SER A 525 -29.26 12.20 -21.86
CA SER A 525 -29.82 13.08 -22.88
C SER A 525 -30.16 14.39 -22.21
N HIS A 526 -29.68 15.48 -22.79
CA HIS A 526 -29.96 16.83 -22.35
C HIS A 526 -30.72 17.57 -23.43
N THR A 527 -31.65 18.43 -23.03
CA THR A 527 -32.49 19.21 -23.92
C THR A 527 -32.38 20.67 -23.56
N ARG A 528 -32.16 21.54 -24.55
CA ARG A 528 -32.13 22.99 -24.38
C ARG A 528 -32.67 23.66 -25.63
N ARG A 529 -33.34 24.81 -25.47
CA ARG A 529 -33.82 25.62 -26.58
C ARG A 529 -32.74 26.60 -27.01
N PHE A 530 -32.57 26.76 -28.31
CA PHE A 530 -31.63 27.72 -28.91
C PHE A 530 -32.38 28.59 -29.92
N ALA A 531 -31.89 29.83 -30.13
CA ALA A 531 -32.39 30.66 -31.21
C ALA A 531 -32.01 30.05 -32.56
N ALA A 532 -32.89 30.15 -33.56
CA ALA A 532 -32.66 29.66 -34.91
C ALA A 532 -31.37 30.22 -35.54
N SER A 533 -31.04 31.49 -35.23
CA SER A 533 -29.84 32.17 -35.70
C SER A 533 -28.57 31.79 -34.92
N ALA A 534 -28.66 31.05 -33.82
CA ALA A 534 -27.52 30.69 -32.99
C ALA A 534 -26.54 29.79 -33.74
N PRO A 535 -25.22 29.98 -33.58
CA PRO A 535 -24.21 29.09 -34.15
C PRO A 535 -24.21 27.75 -33.41
N VAL A 536 -23.91 26.66 -34.13
CA VAL A 536 -23.75 25.30 -33.56
C VAL A 536 -22.66 25.26 -32.48
N GLN A 537 -21.69 26.19 -32.49
CA GLN A 537 -20.71 26.33 -31.40
C GLN A 537 -21.38 26.54 -30.04
N GLN A 538 -22.44 27.35 -29.95
CA GLN A 538 -23.16 27.53 -28.67
C GLN A 538 -23.78 26.23 -28.15
N VAL A 539 -24.15 25.30 -29.03
CA VAL A 539 -24.62 23.97 -28.62
C VAL A 539 -23.45 23.15 -28.05
N ARG A 540 -22.24 23.28 -28.61
CA ARG A 540 -21.05 22.62 -28.08
C ARG A 540 -20.60 23.22 -26.75
N ASP A 541 -20.57 24.53 -26.64
CA ASP A 541 -20.20 25.25 -25.42
C ASP A 541 -21.17 24.91 -24.29
N TRP A 542 -22.47 24.79 -24.63
CA TRP A 542 -23.47 24.29 -23.69
C TRP A 542 -23.16 22.87 -23.23
N LEU A 543 -22.82 21.94 -24.12
CA LEU A 543 -22.45 20.59 -23.71
C LEU A 543 -21.21 20.57 -22.81
N GLN A 544 -20.18 21.37 -23.15
CA GLN A 544 -18.98 21.50 -22.31
C GLN A 544 -19.25 22.15 -20.94
N SER A 545 -20.31 22.96 -20.82
CA SER A 545 -20.76 23.55 -19.55
C SER A 545 -21.53 22.58 -18.62
N LEU A 546 -21.89 21.39 -19.12
CA LEU A 546 -22.64 20.40 -18.35
C LEU A 546 -21.72 19.63 -17.41
N ASP A 547 -22.21 19.40 -16.18
CA ASP A 547 -21.41 18.67 -15.19
C ASP A 547 -21.22 17.19 -15.54
N THR A 548 -22.21 16.64 -16.24
CA THR A 548 -22.26 15.26 -16.72
C THR A 548 -21.38 15.01 -17.94
N PHE A 549 -21.00 16.04 -18.69
CA PHE A 549 -20.16 15.87 -19.88
C PHE A 549 -18.68 16.07 -19.52
N PRO A 550 -17.79 15.15 -19.92
CA PRO A 550 -16.35 15.38 -19.77
C PRO A 550 -15.90 16.58 -20.61
N LEU A 551 -14.96 17.38 -20.09
CA LEU A 551 -14.32 18.43 -20.89
C LEU A 551 -13.41 17.76 -21.92
N TRP A 552 -13.96 17.44 -23.08
CA TRP A 552 -13.18 16.90 -24.18
C TRP A 552 -12.64 18.02 -25.07
N PRO A 553 -11.38 17.91 -25.53
CA PRO A 553 -10.86 18.78 -26.57
C PRO A 553 -11.81 18.80 -27.78
N PRO A 554 -11.95 19.94 -28.46
CA PRO A 554 -12.87 20.09 -29.59
C PRO A 554 -12.61 19.08 -30.73
N ALA A 555 -11.38 18.57 -30.84
CA ALA A 555 -10.96 17.58 -31.84
C ALA A 555 -11.23 16.11 -31.45
N ALA A 556 -11.65 15.83 -30.21
CA ALA A 556 -11.86 14.46 -29.73
C ALA A 556 -13.29 13.95 -29.97
N TRP A 557 -14.22 14.83 -30.34
CA TRP A 557 -15.62 14.49 -30.50
C TRP A 557 -16.31 15.35 -31.55
N SER A 558 -17.33 14.76 -32.17
CA SER A 558 -18.16 15.40 -33.17
C SER A 558 -19.64 15.26 -32.83
N LEU A 559 -20.44 16.26 -33.21
CA LEU A 559 -21.90 16.21 -33.10
C LEU A 559 -22.48 15.64 -34.38
N VAL A 560 -23.37 14.66 -34.27
CA VAL A 560 -24.00 13.98 -35.40
C VAL A 560 -25.50 14.16 -35.33
N CYS A 561 -26.12 14.65 -36.41
CA CYS A 561 -27.57 14.73 -36.54
C CYS A 561 -28.15 13.34 -36.88
N SER A 562 -29.33 13.02 -36.35
CA SER A 562 -30.02 11.75 -36.62
C SER A 562 -30.48 11.62 -38.06
N TYR A 563 -31.18 12.63 -38.58
CA TYR A 563 -31.85 12.57 -39.87
C TYR A 563 -32.02 13.98 -40.48
N PRO A 564 -31.54 14.23 -41.71
CA PRO A 564 -30.58 13.40 -42.44
C PRO A 564 -29.27 13.25 -41.65
N ARG A 565 -28.63 12.08 -41.71
CA ARG A 565 -27.42 11.82 -40.90
C ARG A 565 -26.28 12.70 -41.39
N GLN A 566 -25.87 13.67 -40.59
CA GLN A 566 -24.80 14.62 -40.92
C GLN A 566 -23.87 14.80 -39.71
N VAL A 567 -22.57 14.74 -39.96
CA VAL A 567 -21.54 15.05 -38.95
C VAL A 567 -21.26 16.56 -39.01
N LEU A 568 -21.49 17.25 -37.89
CA LEU A 568 -21.26 18.68 -37.73
C LEU A 568 -19.78 18.91 -37.41
N GLN A 569 -19.04 19.49 -38.36
CA GLN A 569 -17.62 19.77 -38.21
C GLN A 569 -17.34 20.93 -37.25
N HIS A 570 -16.13 20.98 -36.69
CA HIS A 570 -15.77 21.99 -35.69
C HIS A 570 -15.61 23.40 -36.26
N GLU A 571 -15.34 23.55 -37.55
CA GLU A 571 -15.00 24.85 -38.17
C GLU A 571 -16.14 25.45 -39.01
N GLY A 572 -17.27 24.74 -39.14
CA GLY A 572 -18.42 25.22 -39.88
C GLY A 572 -19.24 26.20 -39.05
N GLY A 573 -19.37 27.46 -39.50
CA GLY A 573 -20.29 28.46 -38.94
C GLY A 573 -21.78 28.13 -39.14
N LEU A 574 -22.14 26.85 -39.09
CA LEU A 574 -23.49 26.33 -39.24
C LEU A 574 -24.37 26.92 -38.15
N ARG A 575 -25.60 27.31 -38.51
CA ARG A 575 -26.61 27.76 -37.57
C ARG A 575 -27.50 26.60 -37.15
N VAL A 576 -28.12 26.71 -36.00
CA VAL A 576 -29.04 25.69 -35.49
C VAL A 576 -30.21 25.48 -36.45
N ALA A 577 -30.69 26.54 -37.13
CA ALA A 577 -31.73 26.43 -38.16
C ALA A 577 -31.34 25.54 -39.35
N ASP A 578 -30.11 25.66 -39.84
CA ASP A 578 -29.60 24.88 -40.98
C ASP A 578 -29.53 23.39 -40.63
N VAL A 579 -29.18 23.07 -39.38
CA VAL A 579 -29.13 21.70 -38.87
C VAL A 579 -30.53 21.13 -38.61
N ALA A 580 -31.48 21.97 -38.21
CA ALA A 580 -32.84 21.56 -37.93
C ALA A 580 -33.70 21.35 -39.19
N ALA A 581 -33.23 21.75 -40.37
CA ALA A 581 -33.91 21.55 -41.66
C ALA A 581 -35.41 21.85 -41.59
N GLU A 582 -35.75 23.08 -41.15
CA GLU A 582 -37.11 23.62 -40.99
C GLU A 582 -37.94 23.06 -39.82
N SER A 583 -37.43 22.09 -39.08
CA SER A 583 -38.10 21.55 -37.90
C SER A 583 -37.90 22.43 -36.65
N ARG A 584 -38.90 22.45 -35.75
CA ARG A 584 -38.81 23.13 -34.45
C ARG A 584 -38.01 22.32 -33.40
N GLN A 585 -37.56 21.12 -33.74
CA GLN A 585 -36.84 20.23 -32.82
C GLN A 585 -35.78 19.40 -33.55
N VAL A 586 -34.59 19.30 -32.99
CA VAL A 586 -33.50 18.49 -33.57
C VAL A 586 -32.90 17.54 -32.53
N ALA A 587 -32.60 16.32 -32.97
CA ALA A 587 -31.93 15.31 -32.16
C ALA A 587 -30.49 15.12 -32.63
N LEU A 588 -29.54 15.46 -31.75
CA LEU A 588 -28.10 15.31 -31.96
C LEU A 588 -27.55 14.18 -31.10
N PHE A 589 -26.46 13.58 -31.56
CA PHE A 589 -25.72 12.54 -30.88
C PHE A 589 -24.26 12.97 -30.78
N VAL A 590 -23.63 12.73 -29.63
CA VAL A 590 -22.19 12.92 -29.48
C VAL A 590 -21.49 11.64 -29.93
N GLN A 591 -20.62 11.75 -30.92
CA GLN A 591 -19.75 10.67 -31.37
C GLN A 591 -18.30 11.00 -30.97
N GLN A 592 -17.62 10.05 -30.35
CA GLN A 592 -16.18 10.16 -30.09
C GLN A 592 -15.42 9.78 -31.35
N ASP A 593 -14.44 10.60 -31.73
CA ASP A 593 -13.60 10.35 -32.89
C ASP A 593 -12.46 9.40 -32.46
N SER A 594 -12.75 8.09 -32.44
CA SER A 594 -11.80 7.03 -32.05
C SER A 594 -10.59 6.87 -32.98
N SER A 595 -10.53 7.62 -34.08
CA SER A 595 -9.46 7.53 -35.07
C SER A 595 -8.22 8.39 -34.74
N ASN A 596 -8.28 9.27 -33.74
CA ASN A 596 -7.18 10.20 -33.44
C ASN A 596 -6.36 9.84 -32.18
N THR A 597 -6.72 8.78 -31.46
CA THR A 597 -5.96 8.29 -30.29
C THR A 597 -4.64 7.60 -30.64
N ILE A 598 -4.40 7.27 -31.91
CA ILE A 598 -3.11 6.73 -32.37
C ILE A 598 -2.08 7.87 -32.57
N SER A 599 -2.52 9.12 -32.74
CA SER A 599 -1.62 10.25 -33.01
C SER A 599 -1.30 11.10 -31.77
N ALA A 600 -2.13 11.05 -30.72
CA ALA A 600 -1.95 11.88 -29.52
C ALA A 600 -0.97 11.30 -28.48
N GLY A 601 -0.39 10.12 -28.73
CA GLY A 601 0.70 9.54 -27.93
C GLY A 601 2.11 9.85 -28.46
N ALA A 602 2.22 10.74 -29.45
CA ALA A 602 3.48 11.06 -30.12
C ALA A 602 3.63 12.57 -30.35
N GLU A 603 3.59 13.38 -29.28
CA GLU A 603 4.21 14.71 -29.27
C GLU A 603 4.96 14.98 -27.96
#